data_AF-A0A1B7LC01-F1
#
_entry.id   AF-A0A1B7LC01-F1
#
_cell.length_a   1.000
_cell.length_b   1.000
_cell.length_c   1.000
_cell.angle_alpha   90.00
_cell.angle_beta   90.00
_cell.angle_gamma   90.00
#
_symmetry.space_group_name_H-M   'P 1'
#
loop_
_entity.id
_entity.type
_entity.pdbx_description
1 polymer ?
#
loop_
_entity_poly.entity_id
_entity_poly.type
_entity_poly.pdbx_seq_one_letter_code
_entity_poly.pdbx_strand_id
1 'polypeptide(L)'
;MPEKVITANRKARHDYHVLETYEAGIALTGTEVKSLRAGRANLQDSFARIENSELMLYNMHISPYDQGNRFNHEPKRTRKLLMHRQEIMRLLGKSREKGLAIIPLKLYFNGRGKAKVELALARGKKLYDKREDMAARDAKREMERAVRGKQ
;
A
#
# COMPACT_ATOMS: atom_id res chain seq x y z
N MET A 1 17.88 0.07 12.96
CA MET A 1 17.99 0.66 11.61
C MET A 1 16.71 1.40 11.27
N PRO A 2 16.76 2.50 10.49
CA PRO A 2 15.58 3.24 10.07
C PRO A 2 14.69 2.40 9.14
N GLU A 3 13.41 2.76 9.03
CA GLU A 3 12.47 2.12 8.13
C GLU A 3 12.96 2.22 6.67
N LYS A 4 12.96 1.10 5.95
CA LYS A 4 13.31 1.05 4.53
C LYS A 4 12.08 0.83 3.69
N VAL A 5 11.61 1.86 3.01
CA VAL A 5 10.50 1.77 2.06
C VAL A 5 10.95 0.95 0.84
N ILE A 6 10.17 -0.07 0.50
CA ILE A 6 10.42 -0.94 -0.67
C ILE A 6 9.69 -0.36 -1.87
N THR A 7 8.37 -0.13 -1.72
CA THR A 7 7.52 0.43 -2.77
C THR A 7 6.38 1.22 -2.16
N ALA A 8 5.92 2.24 -2.87
CA ALA A 8 4.84 3.12 -2.45
C ALA A 8 3.81 3.25 -3.57
N ASN A 9 2.54 3.10 -3.22
CA ASN A 9 1.42 3.22 -4.14
C ASN A 9 1.06 4.70 -4.34
N ARG A 10 1.81 5.38 -5.22
CA ARG A 10 1.58 6.79 -5.54
C ARG A 10 0.17 7.02 -6.11
N LYS A 11 -0.31 6.08 -6.94
CA LYS A 11 -1.65 6.12 -7.55
C LYS A 11 -2.76 6.14 -6.50
N ALA A 12 -2.66 5.34 -5.43
CA ALA A 12 -3.66 5.33 -4.36
C ALA A 12 -3.91 6.71 -3.72
N ARG A 13 -2.85 7.51 -3.49
CA ARG A 13 -2.99 8.86 -2.93
C ARG A 13 -3.63 9.86 -3.91
N HIS A 14 -3.54 9.60 -5.21
CA HIS A 14 -4.19 10.41 -6.23
C HIS A 14 -5.65 10.01 -6.42
N ASP A 15 -5.95 8.72 -6.38
CA ASP A 15 -7.28 8.21 -6.70
C ASP A 15 -8.24 8.17 -5.51
N TYR A 16 -7.72 8.18 -4.28
CA TYR A 16 -8.53 8.03 -3.07
C TYR A 16 -8.21 9.08 -1.99
N HIS A 17 -9.22 9.49 -1.24
CA HIS A 17 -9.07 10.18 0.03
C HIS A 17 -8.78 9.16 1.11
N VAL A 18 -7.62 9.29 1.77
CA VAL A 18 -7.23 8.45 2.91
C VAL A 18 -7.94 8.97 4.16
N LEU A 19 -8.72 8.12 4.82
CA LEU A 19 -9.43 8.47 6.05
C LEU A 19 -8.62 8.05 7.28
N GLU A 20 -8.20 6.79 7.30
CA GLU A 20 -7.44 6.20 8.40
C GLU A 20 -6.38 5.25 7.84
N THR A 21 -5.24 5.16 8.53
CA THR A 21 -4.12 4.29 8.18
C THR A 21 -3.87 3.25 9.26
N TYR A 22 -3.51 2.04 8.83
CA TYR A 22 -3.25 0.88 9.70
C TYR A 22 -1.96 0.19 9.27
N GLU A 23 -1.20 -0.33 10.23
CA GLU A 23 -0.04 -1.18 9.94
C GLU A 23 -0.45 -2.66 10.01
N ALA A 24 -0.12 -3.42 8.98
CA ALA A 24 -0.29 -4.87 8.95
C ALA A 24 1.03 -5.58 8.66
N GLY A 25 1.25 -6.73 9.31
CA GLY A 25 2.22 -7.71 8.84
C GLY A 25 1.73 -8.42 7.59
N ILE A 26 2.64 -9.00 6.81
CA ILE A 26 2.29 -9.79 5.62
C ILE A 26 2.91 -11.18 5.70
N ALA A 27 2.11 -12.21 5.43
CA ALA A 27 2.56 -13.59 5.39
C ALA A 27 3.27 -13.88 4.05
N LEU A 28 4.60 -13.84 4.09
CA LEU A 28 5.46 -14.04 2.93
C LEU A 28 6.25 -15.35 3.03
N THR A 29 6.63 -15.85 1.87
CA THR A 29 7.58 -16.95 1.72
C THR A 29 9.01 -16.44 1.61
N GLY A 30 10.00 -17.31 1.86
CA GLY A 30 11.41 -16.92 1.86
C GLY A 30 11.88 -16.32 0.52
N THR A 31 11.40 -16.85 -0.61
CA THR A 31 11.73 -16.34 -1.96
C THR A 31 11.16 -14.95 -2.19
N GLU A 32 9.94 -14.68 -1.74
CA GLU A 32 9.34 -13.34 -1.84
C GLU A 32 10.09 -12.31 -0.99
N VAL A 33 10.55 -12.68 0.21
CA VAL A 33 11.35 -11.77 1.05
C VAL A 33 12.64 -11.36 0.33
N LYS A 34 13.27 -12.27 -0.42
CA LYS A 34 14.45 -11.95 -1.24
C LYS A 34 14.09 -10.98 -2.37
N SER A 35 12.99 -11.22 -3.10
CA SER A 35 12.51 -10.30 -4.13
C SER A 35 12.18 -8.90 -3.59
N LEU A 36 11.56 -8.81 -2.41
CA LEU A 36 11.27 -7.53 -1.75
C LEU A 36 12.53 -6.77 -1.33
N ARG A 37 13.57 -7.48 -0.88
CA ARG A 37 14.88 -6.85 -0.58
C ARG A 37 15.55 -6.29 -1.83
N ALA A 38 15.30 -6.90 -2.99
CA ALA A 38 15.71 -6.40 -4.31
C ALA A 38 14.78 -5.30 -4.86
N GLY A 39 13.76 -4.86 -4.12
CA GLY A 39 12.85 -3.81 -4.56
C GLY A 39 11.82 -4.23 -5.61
N ARG A 40 11.70 -5.53 -5.90
CA ARG A 40 10.86 -6.04 -6.99
C ARG A 40 9.42 -6.31 -6.55
N ALA A 41 8.67 -5.25 -6.26
CA ALA A 41 7.24 -5.34 -5.96
C ALA A 41 6.44 -4.14 -6.47
N ASN A 42 5.18 -4.42 -6.83
CA ASN A 42 4.21 -3.42 -7.25
C ASN A 42 2.90 -3.57 -6.45
N LEU A 43 2.42 -2.44 -5.94
CA LEU A 43 1.16 -2.29 -5.22
C LEU A 43 0.06 -1.66 -6.07
N GLN A 44 0.33 -1.33 -7.33
CA GLN A 44 -0.64 -0.76 -8.23
C GLN A 44 -1.84 -1.70 -8.41
N ASP A 45 -3.05 -1.15 -8.31
CA ASP A 45 -4.33 -1.86 -8.43
C ASP A 45 -4.53 -3.02 -7.42
N SER A 46 -3.68 -3.08 -6.38
CA SER A 46 -3.85 -3.99 -5.26
C SER A 46 -4.83 -3.43 -4.22
N PHE A 47 -5.57 -4.31 -3.57
CA PHE A 47 -6.57 -3.97 -2.56
C PHE A 47 -6.63 -5.07 -1.50
N ALA A 48 -7.12 -4.72 -0.32
CA ALA A 48 -7.34 -5.68 0.75
C ALA A 48 -8.84 -5.90 0.98
N ARG A 49 -9.21 -7.13 1.33
CA ARG A 49 -10.58 -7.50 1.69
C ARG A 49 -10.56 -8.39 2.92
N ILE A 50 -11.61 -8.26 3.74
CA ILE A 50 -11.80 -9.11 4.90
C ILE A 50 -12.74 -10.25 4.51
N GLU A 51 -12.26 -11.47 4.64
CA GLU A 51 -12.98 -12.72 4.34
C GLU A 51 -12.80 -13.67 5.51
N ASN A 52 -13.89 -14.26 6.01
CA ASN A 52 -13.86 -15.21 7.14
C ASN A 52 -13.10 -14.68 8.38
N SER A 53 -13.21 -13.37 8.67
CA SER A 53 -12.47 -12.69 9.76
C SER A 53 -10.96 -12.61 9.56
N GLU A 54 -10.48 -12.86 8.35
CA GLU A 54 -9.07 -12.71 7.97
C GLU A 54 -8.91 -11.59 6.94
N LEU A 55 -7.84 -10.83 7.06
CA LEU A 55 -7.53 -9.76 6.13
C LEU A 55 -6.63 -10.30 5.02
N MET A 56 -7.08 -10.23 3.78
CA MET A 56 -6.40 -10.78 2.61
C MET A 56 -6.04 -9.66 1.66
N LEU A 57 -4.80 -9.68 1.17
CA LEU A 57 -4.28 -8.75 0.17
C LEU A 57 -4.31 -9.38 -1.21
N TYR A 58 -5.02 -8.74 -2.13
CA TYR A 58 -5.25 -9.16 -3.50
C TYR A 58 -4.46 -8.32 -4.49
N ASN A 59 -4.11 -8.92 -5.64
CA ASN A 59 -3.47 -8.27 -6.79
C ASN A 59 -2.11 -7.60 -6.51
N MET A 60 -1.52 -7.80 -5.33
CA MET A 60 -0.13 -7.41 -5.08
C MET A 60 0.79 -8.26 -5.95
N HIS A 61 1.62 -7.61 -6.76
CA HIS A 61 2.60 -8.27 -7.60
C HIS A 61 3.98 -8.24 -6.95
N ILE A 62 4.55 -9.42 -6.68
CA ILE A 62 5.95 -9.57 -6.28
C ILE A 62 6.63 -10.37 -7.39
N SER A 63 7.67 -9.80 -8.01
CA SER A 63 8.36 -10.53 -9.07
C SER A 63 9.05 -11.76 -8.48
N PRO A 64 9.05 -12.89 -9.18
CA PRO A 64 9.78 -14.09 -8.76
C PRO A 64 11.26 -13.79 -8.50
N TYR A 65 11.86 -14.58 -7.62
CA TYR A 65 13.28 -14.47 -7.33
C TYR A 65 14.05 -15.29 -8.37
N ASP A 66 15.01 -14.66 -9.06
CA ASP A 66 15.75 -15.30 -10.16
C ASP A 66 16.45 -16.58 -9.68
N GLN A 67 17.02 -16.56 -8.48
CA GLN A 67 17.69 -17.72 -7.87
C GLN A 67 16.73 -18.67 -7.12
N GLY A 68 15.42 -18.45 -7.20
CA GLY A 68 14.40 -19.29 -6.53
C GLY A 68 14.04 -20.56 -7.30
N ASN A 69 14.20 -20.56 -8.62
CA ASN A 69 13.85 -21.66 -9.54
C ASN A 69 12.50 -22.31 -9.17
N ARG A 70 12.50 -23.58 -8.72
CA ARG A 70 11.28 -24.36 -8.35
C ARG A 70 10.54 -23.87 -7.10
N PHE A 71 11.15 -23.04 -6.26
CA PHE A 71 10.55 -22.50 -5.02
C PHE A 71 9.85 -21.15 -5.24
N ASN A 72 9.73 -20.71 -6.50
CA ASN A 72 8.97 -19.52 -6.83
C ASN A 72 7.47 -19.79 -6.75
N HIS A 73 6.74 -18.77 -6.27
CA HIS A 73 5.29 -18.80 -6.14
C HIS A 73 4.67 -17.91 -7.20
N GLU A 74 3.36 -18.04 -7.40
CA GLU A 74 2.62 -17.16 -8.30
C GLU A 74 2.78 -15.68 -7.86
N PRO A 75 3.22 -14.78 -8.76
CA PRO A 75 3.51 -13.38 -8.43
C PRO A 75 2.35 -12.62 -7.80
N LYS A 76 1.12 -12.92 -8.25
CA LYS A 76 -0.13 -12.27 -7.83
C LYS A 76 -0.95 -13.08 -6.81
N ARG A 77 -0.36 -14.10 -6.18
CA ARG A 77 -1.05 -14.90 -5.16
C ARG A 77 -1.64 -14.02 -4.05
N THR A 78 -2.79 -14.41 -3.54
CA THR A 78 -3.41 -13.74 -2.38
C THR A 78 -2.53 -13.95 -1.15
N ARG A 79 -2.30 -12.88 -0.38
CA ARG A 79 -1.44 -12.91 0.82
C ARG A 79 -2.23 -12.53 2.04
N LYS A 80 -2.16 -13.36 3.08
CA LYS A 80 -2.76 -13.06 4.38
C LYS A 80 -2.01 -11.93 5.06
N LEU A 81 -2.76 -10.97 5.59
CA LEU A 81 -2.27 -9.89 6.42
C LEU A 81 -2.49 -10.21 7.89
N LEU A 82 -1.51 -9.82 8.71
CA LEU A 82 -1.46 -10.10 10.13
C LEU A 82 -1.73 -8.80 10.89
N MET A 83 -2.86 -8.75 11.57
CA MET A 83 -3.33 -7.60 12.34
C MET A 83 -4.12 -8.10 13.56
N HIS A 84 -4.32 -7.26 14.58
CA HIS A 84 -5.07 -7.71 15.76
C HIS A 84 -6.54 -7.96 15.41
N ARG A 85 -7.15 -8.99 16.03
CA ARG A 85 -8.54 -9.38 15.77
C ARG A 85 -9.52 -8.21 15.96
N GLN A 86 -9.33 -7.39 16.99
CA GLN A 86 -10.17 -6.21 17.25
C GLN A 86 -10.07 -5.17 16.13
N GLU A 87 -8.87 -4.93 15.61
CA GLU A 87 -8.64 -4.02 14.49
C GLU A 87 -9.30 -4.56 13.20
N ILE A 88 -9.23 -5.87 12.96
CA ILE A 88 -9.88 -6.50 11.80
C ILE A 88 -11.40 -6.34 11.88
N MET A 89 -12.00 -6.54 13.05
CA MET A 89 -13.44 -6.37 13.24
C MET A 89 -13.88 -4.92 13.07
N ARG A 90 -13.07 -3.96 13.56
CA ARG A 90 -13.31 -2.52 13.35
C ARG A 90 -13.25 -2.16 11.87
N LEU A 91 -12.24 -2.64 11.15
CA LEU A 91 -12.14 -2.46 9.70
C LEU A 91 -13.29 -3.13 8.94
N LEU A 92 -13.74 -4.30 9.38
CA LEU A 92 -14.87 -5.00 8.76
C LEU A 92 -16.16 -4.18 8.86
N GLY A 93 -16.42 -3.57 10.03
CA GLY A 93 -17.56 -2.67 10.21
C GLY A 93 -17.52 -1.50 9.22
N LYS A 94 -16.38 -0.82 9.14
CA LYS A 94 -16.19 0.34 8.24
C LYS A 94 -16.19 -0.03 6.77
N SER A 95 -15.57 -1.15 6.40
CA SER A 95 -15.47 -1.60 5.01
C SER A 95 -16.83 -1.99 4.40
N ARG A 96 -17.86 -2.20 5.22
CA ARG A 96 -19.23 -2.45 4.75
C ARG A 96 -19.95 -1.16 4.35
N GLU A 97 -19.46 0.01 4.78
CA GLU A 97 -20.01 1.28 4.34
C GLU A 97 -19.79 1.47 2.83
N LYS A 98 -20.82 1.95 2.14
CA LYS A 98 -20.76 2.16 0.69
C LYS A 98 -19.67 3.17 0.33
N GLY A 99 -18.83 2.79 -0.64
CA GLY A 99 -17.81 3.67 -1.21
C GLY A 99 -16.49 3.73 -0.43
N LEU A 100 -16.31 2.89 0.60
CA LEU A 100 -15.03 2.69 1.25
C LEU A 100 -14.32 1.45 0.73
N ALA A 101 -13.00 1.53 0.60
CA ALA A 101 -12.13 0.45 0.19
C ALA A 101 -10.88 0.41 1.08
N ILE A 102 -10.30 -0.78 1.24
CA ILE A 102 -9.04 -0.96 1.96
C ILE A 102 -7.93 -1.10 0.93
N ILE A 103 -6.95 -0.20 0.95
CA ILE A 103 -5.95 -0.05 -0.11
C ILE A 103 -4.56 0.03 0.51
N PRO A 104 -3.55 -0.69 -0.01
CA PRO A 104 -2.19 -0.56 0.47
C PRO A 104 -1.54 0.74 -0.04
N LEU A 105 -0.94 1.49 0.88
CA LEU A 105 -0.23 2.73 0.60
C LEU A 105 1.27 2.53 0.40
N LYS A 106 1.91 1.77 1.30
CA LYS A 106 3.35 1.48 1.20
C LYS A 106 3.68 0.11 1.74
N LEU A 107 4.75 -0.47 1.20
CA LEU A 107 5.39 -1.68 1.69
C LEU A 107 6.80 -1.31 2.15
N TYR A 108 7.17 -1.69 3.36
CA TYR A 108 8.44 -1.33 3.96
C TYR A 108 8.98 -2.44 4.87
N PHE A 109 10.28 -2.39 5.14
CA PHE A 109 10.88 -3.15 6.23
C PHE A 109 10.96 -2.26 7.47
N ASN A 110 10.42 -2.75 8.59
CA ASN A 110 10.54 -2.08 9.87
C ASN A 110 11.95 -2.20 10.44
N GLY A 111 12.22 -1.54 11.58
CA GLY A 111 13.54 -1.57 12.22
C GLY A 111 14.04 -2.96 12.65
N ARG A 112 13.15 -3.96 12.70
CA ARG A 112 13.45 -5.38 12.98
C ARG A 112 13.62 -6.22 11.70
N GLY A 113 13.61 -5.60 10.51
CA GLY A 113 13.79 -6.27 9.23
C GLY A 113 12.60 -7.10 8.75
N LYS A 114 11.42 -6.94 9.36
CA LYS A 114 10.16 -7.60 8.96
C LYS A 114 9.41 -6.75 7.96
N ALA A 115 8.82 -7.38 6.94
CA ALA A 115 8.00 -6.70 5.95
C ALA A 115 6.65 -6.29 6.57
N LYS A 116 6.28 -5.03 6.36
CA LYS A 116 5.05 -4.40 6.81
C LYS A 116 4.37 -3.70 5.64
N VAL A 117 3.04 -3.74 5.65
CA VAL A 117 2.18 -3.04 4.71
C VAL A 117 1.42 -1.98 5.50
N GLU A 118 1.50 -0.74 5.05
CA GLU A 118 0.59 0.32 5.49
C GLU A 118 -0.67 0.24 4.63
N LEU A 119 -1.81 0.01 5.28
CA LEU A 119 -3.13 0.00 4.67
C LEU A 119 -3.83 1.32 4.97
N ALA A 120 -4.70 1.74 4.05
CA ALA A 120 -5.61 2.84 4.26
C ALA A 120 -7.05 2.39 4.07
N LEU A 121 -7.92 2.82 4.98
CA LEU A 121 -9.34 2.93 4.69
C LEU A 121 -9.54 4.20 3.87
N ALA A 122 -10.01 4.06 2.64
CA ALA A 122 -10.03 5.16 1.69
C ALA A 122 -11.35 5.23 0.91
N ARG A 123 -11.71 6.45 0.52
CA ARG A 123 -12.89 6.74 -0.32
C ARG A 123 -12.43 7.20 -1.69
N GLY A 124 -13.04 6.70 -2.77
CA GLY A 124 -12.70 7.14 -4.13
C GLY A 124 -12.93 8.64 -4.32
N LYS A 125 -11.95 9.34 -4.90
CA LYS A 125 -12.09 10.75 -5.29
C LYS A 125 -12.97 10.87 -6.53
N LYS A 126 -13.82 11.90 -6.58
CA LYS A 126 -14.54 12.22 -7.81
C LYS A 126 -13.64 13.01 -8.75
N LEU A 127 -14.04 13.12 -10.02
CA LEU A 127 -13.25 13.80 -11.04
C LEU A 127 -12.96 15.27 -10.70
N TYR A 128 -13.90 15.97 -10.07
CA TYR A 128 -13.68 17.36 -9.66
C TYR A 128 -12.63 17.47 -8.56
N ASP A 129 -12.68 16.60 -7.54
CA ASP A 129 -11.68 16.56 -6.45
C ASP A 129 -10.27 16.35 -7.01
N LYS A 130 -10.12 15.48 -8.01
CA LYS A 130 -8.82 15.21 -8.66
C LYS A 130 -8.28 16.43 -9.40
N ARG A 131 -9.14 17.26 -10.01
CA ARG A 131 -8.74 18.48 -10.72
C ARG A 131 -8.28 19.56 -9.74
N GLU A 132 -9.02 19.74 -8.66
CA GLU A 132 -8.66 20.69 -7.60
C GLU A 132 -7.32 20.35 -6.94
N ASP A 133 -7.12 19.07 -6.59
CA ASP A 133 -5.86 18.57 -6.05
C ASP A 133 -4.67 18.77 -7.01
N MET A 134 -4.91 18.69 -8.32
CA MET A 134 -3.90 18.91 -9.34
C MET A 134 -3.52 20.39 -9.42
N ALA A 135 -4.51 21.28 -9.52
CA ALA A 135 -4.32 22.72 -9.55
C ALA A 135 -3.59 23.22 -8.28
N ALA A 136 -4.00 22.75 -7.10
CA ALA A 136 -3.37 23.11 -5.84
C ALA A 136 -1.90 22.64 -5.77
N ARG A 137 -1.60 21.44 -6.30
CA ARG A 137 -0.23 20.90 -6.32
C ARG A 137 0.65 21.70 -7.28
N ASP A 138 0.12 22.08 -8.44
CA ASP A 138 0.86 22.86 -9.43
C ASP A 138 1.16 24.28 -8.92
N ALA A 139 0.16 24.95 -8.34
CA ALA A 139 0.34 26.25 -7.69
C ALA A 139 1.40 26.20 -6.57
N LYS A 140 1.37 25.15 -5.73
CA LYS A 140 2.39 24.96 -4.68
C LYS A 140 3.79 24.80 -5.27
N ARG A 141 3.91 24.03 -6.34
CA ARG A 141 5.19 23.75 -7.00
C ARG A 141 5.76 24.99 -7.68
N GLU A 142 4.92 25.87 -8.22
CA GLU A 142 5.32 27.18 -8.75
C GLU A 142 5.81 28.12 -7.65
N MET A 143 5.09 28.22 -6.53
CA MET A 143 5.54 29.01 -5.37
C MET A 143 6.89 28.53 -4.84
N GLU A 144 7.09 27.22 -4.68
CA GLU A 144 8.36 26.63 -4.24
C GLU A 144 9.52 26.97 -5.20
N ARG A 145 9.27 26.99 -6.51
CA ARG A 145 10.28 27.38 -7.52
C ARG A 145 10.61 28.87 -7.43
N ALA A 146 9.61 29.73 -7.27
CA ALA A 146 9.79 31.18 -7.16
C ALA A 146 10.59 31.59 -5.91
N VAL A 147 10.41 30.88 -4.80
CA VAL A 147 11.20 31.10 -3.57
C VAL A 147 12.64 30.63 -3.76
N ARG A 148 12.85 29.47 -4.39
CA ARG A 148 14.20 28.90 -4.58
C ARG A 148 15.04 29.64 -5.63
N GLY A 149 14.41 30.28 -6.62
CA GLY A 149 15.12 31.09 -7.63
C GLY A 149 15.49 32.51 -7.18
N LYS A 150 15.05 32.94 -5.98
CA LYS A 150 15.38 34.25 -5.40
C LYS A 150 16.49 34.20 -4.34
N GLN A 151 17.16 33.04 -4.21
CA GLN A 151 18.20 32.80 -3.21
C GLN A 151 19.53 32.50 -3.87
#